data_AF-A0A4C1XZA0-F1
#
_entry.id   AF-A0A4C1XZA0-F1
#
_cell.length_a   1.000
_cell.length_b   1.000
_cell.length_c   1.000
_cell.angle_alpha   90.00
_cell.angle_beta   90.00
_cell.angle_gamma   90.00
#
_symmetry.space_group_name_H-M   'P 1'
#
loop_
_entity.id
_entity.type
_entity.pdbx_description
1 polymer ?
#
loop_
_entity_poly.entity_id
_entity_poly.type
_entity_poly.pdbx_seq_one_letter_code
_entity_poly.pdbx_strand_id
1 'polypeptide(L)'
;MLDALQRSVALKVCRAYPMVSLHSALILSRLLPLDIRMREAVWLYEKSVEELDPKTMDRLAIVGPHIYTDGSRIGSKVGAALTEWRDGMESGKYAYRLEPFCTVFQAEIFALHRAIKRVKKGKDRLVNIFSDSKSSLQMLTDPITYNPPAHAARLDILDIIAEGRGVRLF
;
A
#
# COMPACT_ATOMS: atom_id res chain seq x y z
N MET A 1 -25.71 -19.37 -6.40
CA MET A 1 -26.03 -17.94 -6.62
C MET A 1 -25.13 -17.33 -7.69
N LEU A 2 -23.80 -17.48 -7.60
CA LEU A 2 -22.82 -16.96 -8.58
C LEU A 2 -23.06 -17.48 -10.01
N ASP A 3 -23.25 -18.79 -10.17
CA ASP A 3 -23.45 -19.45 -11.47
C ASP A 3 -24.70 -18.96 -12.21
N ALA A 4 -25.78 -18.67 -11.47
CA ALA A 4 -27.02 -18.16 -12.05
C ALA A 4 -26.83 -16.74 -12.59
N LEU A 5 -26.10 -15.89 -11.87
CA LEU A 5 -25.78 -14.53 -12.29
C LEU A 5 -24.87 -14.57 -13.52
N GLN A 6 -23.83 -15.39 -13.49
CA GLN A 6 -22.89 -15.57 -14.59
C GLN A 6 -23.56 -16.10 -15.86
N ARG A 7 -24.46 -17.09 -15.71
CA ARG A 7 -25.28 -17.61 -16.80
C ARG A 7 -26.12 -16.51 -17.45
N SER A 8 -26.75 -15.64 -16.64
CA SER A 8 -27.59 -14.55 -17.16
C SER A 8 -26.80 -13.56 -18.03
N VAL A 9 -25.55 -13.29 -17.66
CA VAL A 9 -24.65 -12.42 -18.43
C VAL A 9 -24.20 -13.12 -19.70
N ALA A 10 -23.75 -14.37 -19.60
CA ALA A 10 -23.28 -15.14 -20.75
C ALA A 10 -24.36 -15.29 -21.83
N LEU A 11 -25.61 -15.62 -21.44
CA LEU A 11 -26.75 -15.74 -22.36
C LEU A 11 -27.07 -14.43 -23.08
N LYS A 12 -26.95 -13.28 -22.39
CA LYS A 12 -27.14 -11.96 -23.01
C LYS A 12 -26.04 -11.64 -24.02
N VAL A 13 -24.79 -11.97 -23.71
CA VAL A 13 -23.64 -11.74 -24.59
C VAL A 13 -23.74 -12.57 -25.86
N CYS A 14 -24.07 -13.85 -25.76
CA CYS A 14 -24.21 -14.73 -26.93
C CYS A 14 -25.61 -14.75 -27.57
N ARG A 15 -26.57 -13.98 -27.03
CA ARG A 15 -27.98 -13.93 -27.46
C ARG A 15 -28.64 -15.32 -27.55
N ALA A 16 -28.28 -16.21 -26.63
CA ALA A 16 -28.78 -17.58 -26.61
C ALA A 16 -30.07 -17.73 -25.78
N TYR A 17 -30.89 -18.73 -26.12
CA TYR A 17 -32.09 -19.05 -25.35
C TYR A 17 -31.76 -19.53 -23.93
N PRO A 18 -32.67 -19.33 -22.95
CA PRO A 18 -32.46 -19.73 -21.56
C PRO A 18 -32.18 -21.21 -21.32
N MET A 19 -32.47 -22.08 -22.29
CA MET A 19 -32.23 -23.53 -22.20
C MET A 19 -30.76 -23.92 -22.37
N VAL A 20 -29.90 -23.06 -22.94
CA VAL A 20 -28.49 -23.38 -23.21
C VAL A 20 -27.70 -23.57 -21.90
N SER A 21 -26.91 -24.64 -21.79
CA SER A 21 -26.11 -24.93 -20.59
C SER A 21 -25.11 -23.80 -20.26
N LEU A 22 -24.73 -23.64 -18.98
CA LEU A 22 -23.79 -22.58 -18.56
C LEU A 22 -22.44 -22.71 -19.29
N HIS A 23 -21.89 -23.91 -19.35
CA HIS A 23 -20.62 -24.18 -20.02
C HIS A 23 -20.67 -23.83 -21.51
N SER A 24 -21.74 -24.23 -22.21
CA SER A 24 -21.95 -23.86 -23.62
C SER A 24 -22.08 -22.34 -23.79
N ALA A 25 -22.83 -21.67 -22.92
CA ALA A 25 -22.99 -20.21 -22.97
C ALA A 25 -21.66 -19.48 -22.72
N LEU A 26 -20.82 -19.96 -21.81
CA LEU A 26 -19.49 -19.40 -21.53
C LEU A 26 -18.53 -19.57 -22.71
N ILE A 27 -18.50 -20.74 -23.33
CA ILE A 27 -17.69 -20.99 -24.53
C ILE A 27 -18.12 -20.07 -25.67
N LEU A 28 -19.43 -19.98 -25.95
CA LEU A 28 -19.97 -19.14 -27.03
C LEU A 28 -19.78 -17.64 -26.78
N SER A 29 -19.84 -17.20 -25.51
CA SER A 29 -19.60 -15.81 -25.14
C SER A 29 -18.12 -15.47 -24.95
N ARG A 30 -17.21 -16.46 -25.05
CA ARG A 30 -15.78 -16.33 -24.75
C ARG A 30 -15.51 -15.78 -23.34
N LEU A 31 -16.37 -16.13 -22.39
CA LEU A 31 -16.24 -15.74 -20.98
C LEU A 31 -15.68 -16.90 -20.17
N LEU A 32 -14.72 -16.61 -19.29
CA LEU A 32 -14.24 -17.59 -18.32
C LEU A 32 -15.21 -17.69 -17.12
N PRO A 33 -15.31 -18.87 -16.48
CA PRO A 33 -15.91 -19.06 -15.16
C PRO A 33 -15.50 -17.96 -14.16
N LEU A 34 -16.47 -17.38 -13.42
CA LEU A 34 -16.22 -16.21 -12.58
C LEU A 34 -15.31 -16.56 -11.40
N ASP A 35 -15.40 -17.79 -10.91
CA ASP A 35 -14.53 -18.36 -9.88
C ASP A 35 -13.06 -18.42 -10.34
N ILE A 36 -12.80 -18.75 -11.61
CA ILE A 36 -11.44 -18.74 -12.17
C ILE A 36 -10.92 -17.30 -12.24
N ARG A 37 -11.73 -16.36 -12.72
CA ARG A 37 -11.36 -14.93 -12.78
C ARG A 37 -11.14 -14.32 -11.40
N MET A 38 -11.93 -14.73 -10.41
CA MET A 38 -11.72 -14.32 -9.01
C MET A 38 -10.43 -14.91 -8.45
N ARG A 39 -10.12 -16.19 -8.69
CA ARG A 39 -8.85 -16.78 -8.27
C ARG A 39 -7.64 -16.12 -8.94
N GLU A 40 -7.73 -15.81 -10.22
CA GLU A 40 -6.68 -15.08 -10.94
C GLU A 40 -6.49 -13.68 -10.36
N ALA A 41 -7.58 -12.96 -10.08
CA ALA A 41 -7.51 -11.64 -9.44
C ALA A 41 -6.91 -11.71 -8.03
N VAL A 42 -7.29 -12.73 -7.24
CA VAL A 42 -6.71 -12.98 -5.91
C VAL A 42 -5.23 -13.34 -6.03
N TRP A 43 -4.85 -14.21 -6.96
CA TRP A 43 -3.46 -14.59 -7.19
C TRP A 43 -2.60 -13.41 -7.65
N LEU A 44 -3.11 -12.58 -8.57
CA LEU A 44 -2.45 -11.35 -9.00
C LEU A 44 -2.33 -10.35 -7.84
N TYR A 45 -3.33 -10.28 -6.98
CA TYR A 45 -3.30 -9.44 -5.79
C TYR A 45 -2.27 -9.97 -4.76
N GLU A 46 -2.31 -11.25 -4.42
CA GLU A 46 -1.33 -11.92 -3.53
C GLU A 46 0.09 -11.74 -4.05
N LYS A 47 0.32 -11.96 -5.35
CA LYS A 47 1.61 -11.73 -5.99
C LYS A 47 2.06 -10.26 -5.96
N SER A 48 1.11 -9.32 -6.03
CA SER A 48 1.41 -7.89 -5.92
C SER A 48 1.70 -7.46 -4.47
N VAL A 49 1.12 -8.17 -3.48
CA VAL A 49 1.31 -7.91 -2.05
C VAL A 49 2.60 -8.56 -1.53
N GLU A 50 3.05 -9.68 -2.11
CA GLU A 50 4.19 -10.44 -1.59
C GLU A 50 5.58 -9.93 -1.99
N GLU A 51 5.76 -9.08 -3.01
CA GLU A 51 7.11 -8.75 -3.45
C GLU A 51 7.30 -7.28 -3.83
N LEU A 52 8.03 -6.54 -2.99
CA LEU A 52 9.09 -5.68 -3.52
C LEU A 52 10.13 -6.61 -4.16
N ASP A 53 9.81 -7.06 -5.38
CA ASP A 53 10.64 -7.94 -6.19
C ASP A 53 12.09 -7.44 -6.17
N PRO A 54 13.08 -8.30 -5.92
CA PRO A 54 14.49 -7.94 -6.02
C PRO A 54 14.83 -7.14 -7.29
N LYS A 55 14.16 -7.39 -8.42
CA LYS A 55 14.34 -6.59 -9.65
C LYS A 55 13.74 -5.19 -9.53
N THR A 56 12.64 -4.99 -8.78
CA THR A 56 12.09 -3.65 -8.53
C THR A 56 13.01 -2.86 -7.60
N MET A 57 13.58 -3.51 -6.58
CA MET A 57 14.59 -2.89 -5.71
C MET A 57 15.86 -2.51 -6.47
N ASP A 58 16.33 -3.40 -7.35
CA ASP A 58 17.50 -3.17 -8.21
C ASP A 58 17.25 -2.04 -9.22
N ARG A 59 16.09 -2.04 -9.90
CA ARG A 59 15.67 -0.96 -10.82
C ARG A 59 15.57 0.40 -10.14
N LEU A 60 15.11 0.44 -8.89
CA LEU A 60 14.98 1.68 -8.12
C LEU A 60 16.28 2.03 -7.35
N ALA A 61 17.32 1.21 -7.47
CA ALA A 61 18.56 1.34 -6.70
C ALA A 61 18.29 1.57 -5.20
N ILE A 62 17.34 0.83 -4.64
CA ILE A 62 16.98 0.87 -3.22
C ILE A 62 18.10 0.14 -2.46
N VAL A 63 19.05 0.92 -1.96
CA VAL A 63 20.19 0.44 -1.16
C VAL A 63 20.01 0.89 0.28
N GLY A 64 20.34 0.01 1.21
CA GLY A 64 20.36 0.29 2.64
C GLY A 64 19.03 0.00 3.35
N PRO A 65 18.90 0.48 4.60
CA PRO A 65 17.72 0.24 5.43
C PRO A 65 16.47 0.83 4.80
N HIS A 66 15.34 0.18 5.05
CA HIS A 66 14.06 0.68 4.60
C HIS A 66 12.95 0.52 5.64
N ILE A 67 11.96 1.39 5.57
CA ILE A 67 10.84 1.44 6.49
C ILE A 67 9.55 1.40 5.69
N TYR A 68 8.65 0.49 6.02
CA TYR A 68 7.28 0.49 5.50
C TYR A 68 6.36 1.17 6.51
N THR A 69 5.41 1.95 6.02
CA THR A 69 4.41 2.63 6.84
C THR A 69 3.00 2.34 6.34
N ASP A 70 2.05 2.21 7.26
CA ASP A 70 0.63 1.97 6.93
C ASP A 70 -0.28 2.65 7.97
N GLY A 71 -1.39 3.24 7.51
CA GLY A 71 -2.44 3.84 8.30
C GLY A 71 -3.78 3.15 8.04
N SER A 72 -4.36 2.53 9.07
CA SER A 72 -5.61 1.77 8.91
C SER A 72 -6.77 2.34 9.72
N ARG A 73 -7.99 2.12 9.22
CA ARG A 73 -9.23 2.37 9.96
C ARG A 73 -10.26 1.29 9.70
N ILE A 74 -10.82 0.73 10.77
CA ILE A 74 -11.94 -0.23 10.72
C ILE A 74 -12.96 0.18 11.79
N GLY A 75 -14.13 0.63 11.34
CA GLY A 75 -15.16 1.17 12.23
C GLY A 75 -14.65 2.36 13.06
N SER A 76 -14.66 2.20 14.38
CA SER A 76 -14.16 3.18 15.37
C SER A 76 -12.70 2.93 15.79
N LYS A 77 -12.01 1.97 15.17
CA LYS A 77 -10.60 1.67 15.45
C LYS A 77 -9.73 2.29 14.37
N VAL A 78 -8.81 3.15 14.79
CA VAL A 78 -7.83 3.79 13.92
C VAL A 78 -6.43 3.43 14.42
N GLY A 79 -5.53 3.10 13.52
CA GLY A 79 -4.18 2.71 13.86
C GLY A 79 -3.16 3.12 12.80
N ALA A 80 -1.92 3.25 13.23
CA ALA A 80 -0.78 3.50 12.37
C ALA A 80 0.31 2.48 12.71
N ALA A 81 1.03 2.00 11.71
CA ALA A 81 2.09 1.03 11.89
C ALA A 81 3.31 1.37 11.04
N LEU A 82 4.48 0.89 11.48
CA LEU A 82 5.68 0.88 10.65
C LEU A 82 6.58 -0.33 10.97
N THR A 83 7.31 -0.80 9.96
CA THR A 83 8.28 -1.90 10.09
C THR A 83 9.61 -1.45 9.51
N GLU A 84 10.71 -1.72 10.23
CA GLU A 84 12.08 -1.38 9.85
C GLU A 84 12.79 -2.63 9.35
N TRP A 85 13.36 -2.57 8.16
CA TRP A 85 13.99 -3.69 7.49
C TRP A 85 15.44 -3.37 7.14
N ARG A 86 16.30 -4.38 7.26
CA ARG A 86 17.73 -4.29 7.01
C ARG A 86 18.21 -5.61 6.43
N ASP A 87 18.87 -5.56 5.28
CA ASP A 87 19.44 -6.73 4.60
C ASP A 87 18.43 -7.89 4.41
N GLY A 88 17.18 -7.54 4.07
CA GLY A 88 16.09 -8.50 3.87
C GLY A 88 15.45 -9.04 5.15
N MET A 89 15.86 -8.58 6.33
CA MET A 89 15.32 -9.03 7.61
C MET A 89 14.60 -7.89 8.36
N GLU A 90 13.44 -8.19 8.94
CA GLU A 90 12.72 -7.26 9.81
C GLU A 90 13.52 -7.04 11.11
N SER A 91 13.93 -5.80 11.34
CA SER A 91 14.73 -5.36 12.49
C SER A 91 13.90 -4.69 13.59
N GLY A 92 12.68 -4.25 13.26
CA GLY A 92 11.78 -3.65 14.23
C GLY A 92 10.37 -3.44 13.70
N LYS A 93 9.38 -3.47 14.59
CA LYS A 93 7.98 -3.26 14.27
C LYS A 93 7.31 -2.41 15.33
N TYR A 94 6.51 -1.45 14.89
CA TYR A 94 5.81 -0.52 15.78
C TYR A 94 4.37 -0.35 15.32
N ALA A 95 3.44 -0.35 16.28
CA ALA A 95 2.04 -0.11 16.05
C ALA A 95 1.52 0.91 17.07
N TYR A 96 0.70 1.84 16.61
CA TYR A 96 0.15 2.94 17.37
C TYR A 96 -1.36 2.96 17.23
N ARG A 97 -2.06 3.01 18.36
CA ARG A 97 -3.50 3.24 18.38
C ARG A 97 -3.76 4.74 18.37
N LEU A 98 -4.66 5.17 17.49
CA LEU A 98 -5.10 6.55 17.38
C LEU A 98 -6.55 6.68 17.86
N GLU A 99 -6.97 7.92 18.06
CA GLU A 99 -8.33 8.20 18.52
C GLU A 99 -9.38 7.80 17.46
N PRO A 100 -10.58 7.36 17.86
CA PRO A 100 -11.63 6.89 16.94
C PRO A 100 -12.07 7.90 15.89
N PHE A 101 -11.93 9.20 16.20
CA PHE A 101 -12.30 10.28 15.30
C PHE A 101 -11.26 10.54 14.20
N CYS A 102 -10.07 9.91 14.28
CA CYS A 102 -9.03 10.07 13.27
C CYS A 102 -9.45 9.47 11.91
N THR A 103 -9.02 10.12 10.82
CA THR A 103 -9.20 9.61 9.46
C THR A 103 -8.06 8.66 9.07
N VAL A 104 -8.26 7.84 8.03
CA VAL A 104 -7.18 7.03 7.42
C VAL A 104 -6.00 7.93 7.05
N PHE A 105 -6.27 9.06 6.38
CA PHE A 105 -5.24 10.04 6.03
C PHE A 105 -4.43 10.55 7.24
N GLN A 106 -5.08 10.83 8.37
CA GLN A 106 -4.38 11.24 9.60
C GLN A 106 -3.51 10.11 10.16
N ALA A 107 -3.97 8.86 10.06
CA ALA A 107 -3.19 7.70 10.47
C ALA A 107 -1.94 7.50 9.59
N GLU A 108 -2.09 7.64 8.27
CA GLU A 108 -1.00 7.56 7.29
C GLU A 108 0.09 8.61 7.54
N ILE A 109 -0.31 9.89 7.65
CA ILE A 109 0.63 10.98 7.96
C ILE A 109 1.32 10.75 9.31
N PHE A 110 0.59 10.22 10.29
CA PHE A 110 1.17 9.89 11.59
C PHE A 110 2.20 8.76 11.48
N ALA A 111 1.92 7.70 10.71
CA ALA A 111 2.86 6.60 10.47
C ALA A 111 4.17 7.12 9.84
N LEU A 112 4.06 7.94 8.79
CA LEU A 112 5.21 8.59 8.13
C LEU A 112 6.00 9.49 9.08
N HIS A 113 5.33 10.34 9.85
CA HIS A 113 5.99 11.19 10.84
C HIS A 113 6.75 10.36 11.90
N ARG A 114 6.19 9.22 12.32
CA ARG A 114 6.89 8.29 13.23
C ARG A 114 8.09 7.65 12.56
N ALA A 115 7.99 7.22 11.30
CA ALA A 115 9.10 6.68 10.55
C ALA A 115 10.25 7.70 10.41
N ILE A 116 9.94 8.94 10.06
CA ILE A 116 10.94 10.02 9.96
C ILE A 116 11.63 10.28 11.31
N LYS A 117 10.87 10.28 12.42
CA LYS A 117 11.46 10.37 13.77
C LYS A 117 12.38 9.21 14.11
N ARG A 118 12.10 8.00 13.60
CA ARG A 118 13.00 6.86 13.76
C ARG A 118 14.29 7.06 12.97
N VAL A 119 14.20 7.54 11.74
CA VAL A 119 15.37 7.89 10.91
C VAL A 119 16.22 8.98 11.57
N LYS A 120 15.59 10.03 12.11
CA LYS A 120 16.29 11.12 12.82
C LYS A 120 17.09 10.60 14.00
N LYS A 121 16.52 9.68 14.79
CA LYS A 121 17.20 9.04 15.93
C LYS A 121 18.28 8.03 15.52
N GLY A 122 18.19 7.49 14.30
CA GLY A 122 19.17 6.57 13.74
C GLY A 122 20.45 7.26 13.29
N LYS A 123 21.41 6.47 12.81
CA LYS A 123 22.71 6.95 12.29
C LYS A 123 22.94 6.61 10.81
N ASP A 124 21.94 6.01 10.18
CA ASP A 124 22.05 5.56 8.79
C ASP A 124 22.20 6.75 7.85
N ARG A 125 23.17 6.66 6.93
CA ARG A 125 23.47 7.70 5.95
C ARG A 125 22.33 7.90 4.95
N LEU A 126 21.60 6.83 4.62
CA LEU A 126 20.47 6.86 3.70
C LEU A 126 19.42 5.87 4.19
N VAL A 127 18.16 6.30 4.28
CA VAL A 127 17.01 5.43 4.59
C VAL A 127 15.91 5.63 3.57
N ASN A 128 15.30 4.54 3.14
CA ASN A 128 14.17 4.53 2.22
C ASN A 128 12.86 4.33 3.01
N ILE A 129 11.87 5.19 2.84
CA ILE A 129 10.56 5.08 3.50
C ILE A 129 9.50 4.86 2.41
N PHE A 130 8.71 3.81 2.57
CA PHE A 130 7.69 3.38 1.63
C PHE A 130 6.30 3.58 2.23
N SER A 131 5.43 4.28 1.52
CA SER A 131 4.01 4.43 1.87
C SER A 131 3.15 4.24 0.62
N ASP A 132 2.03 3.55 0.77
CA ASP A 132 1.01 3.42 -0.28
C ASP A 132 0.09 4.65 -0.36
N SER A 133 0.13 5.54 0.63
CA SER A 133 -0.64 6.79 0.64
C SER A 133 0.03 7.90 -0.18
N LYS A 134 -0.30 7.93 -1.47
CA LYS A 134 0.10 9.03 -2.39
C LYS A 134 -0.24 10.41 -1.84
N SER A 135 -1.43 10.57 -1.24
CA SER A 135 -1.84 11.85 -0.64
C SER A 135 -0.93 12.27 0.52
N SER A 136 -0.45 11.31 1.31
CA SER A 136 0.43 11.60 2.45
C SER A 136 1.84 11.96 2.01
N LEU A 137 2.36 11.26 0.99
CA LEU A 137 3.63 11.57 0.37
C LEU A 137 3.62 12.97 -0.26
N GLN A 138 2.57 13.29 -1.02
CA GLN A 138 2.40 14.62 -1.61
C GLN A 138 2.39 15.73 -0.55
N MET A 139 1.66 15.53 0.55
CA MET A 139 1.61 16.46 1.68
C MET A 139 2.99 16.71 2.31
N LEU A 140 3.84 15.68 2.40
CA LEU A 140 5.21 15.84 2.90
C LEU A 140 6.12 16.56 1.92
N THR A 141 5.87 16.44 0.61
CA THR A 141 6.64 17.17 -0.40
C THR A 141 6.21 18.63 -0.57
N ASP A 142 4.97 18.97 -0.20
CA ASP A 142 4.42 20.33 -0.34
C ASP A 142 5.14 21.35 0.55
N PRO A 143 5.73 22.42 -0.03
CA PRO A 143 6.36 23.51 0.73
C PRO A 143 5.43 24.19 1.74
N ILE A 144 4.12 24.22 1.47
CA ILE A 144 3.12 24.93 2.25
C ILE A 144 2.16 23.89 2.85
N THR A 145 2.52 23.35 4.02
CA THR A 145 1.65 22.44 4.77
C THR A 145 1.20 23.05 6.09
N TYR A 146 -0.11 23.03 6.34
CA TYR A 146 -0.74 23.45 7.59
C TYR A 146 -0.98 22.29 8.55
N ASN A 147 -0.64 21.06 8.15
CA ASN A 147 -0.80 19.88 8.98
C ASN A 147 0.40 19.80 9.96
N PRO A 148 0.20 19.90 11.29
CA PRO A 148 1.32 19.98 12.23
C PRO A 148 2.26 18.75 12.21
N PRO A 149 1.75 17.49 12.16
CA PRO A 149 2.60 16.31 11.95
C PRO A 149 3.43 16.37 10.66
N ALA A 150 2.84 16.77 9.53
CA ALA A 150 3.57 16.87 8.26
C ALA A 150 4.63 17.97 8.30
N HIS A 151 4.31 19.12 8.88
CA HIS A 151 5.25 20.23 9.09
C HIS A 151 6.44 19.80 9.95
N ALA A 152 6.17 19.17 11.11
CA ALA A 152 7.21 18.66 12.00
C ALA A 152 8.10 17.62 11.31
N ALA A 153 7.50 16.69 10.56
CA ALA A 153 8.23 15.67 9.82
C ALA A 153 9.13 16.27 8.72
N ARG A 154 8.68 17.36 8.06
CA ARG A 154 9.52 18.09 7.10
C ARG A 154 10.73 18.75 7.78
N LEU A 155 10.54 19.38 8.93
CA LEU A 155 11.66 19.95 9.71
C LEU A 155 12.66 18.85 10.10
N ASP A 156 12.17 17.70 10.55
CA ASP A 156 13.01 16.55 10.86
C ASP A 156 13.81 16.07 9.63
N ILE A 157 13.20 16.06 8.42
CA ILE A 157 13.92 15.74 7.16
C ILE A 157 15.00 16.78 6.86
N LEU A 158 14.71 18.07 7.03
CA LEU A 158 15.69 19.13 6.78
C LEU A 158 16.89 19.01 7.73
N ASP A 159 16.65 18.69 9.01
CA ASP A 159 17.72 18.44 9.98
C ASP A 159 18.58 17.23 9.56
N ILE A 160 17.96 16.13 9.13
CA ILE A 160 18.68 14.95 8.63
C ILE A 160 19.56 15.31 7.42
N ILE A 161 19.05 16.13 6.50
CA ILE A 161 19.79 16.59 5.33
C ILE A 161 20.96 17.50 5.75
N ALA A 162 20.75 18.38 6.73
CA ALA A 162 21.80 19.25 7.27
C ALA A 162 22.94 18.46 7.92
N GLU A 163 22.65 17.28 8.48
CA GLU A 163 23.65 16.33 9.00
C GLU A 163 24.40 15.55 7.89
N GLY A 164 24.10 15.79 6.61
CA GLY A 164 24.69 15.08 5.48
C GLY A 164 24.12 13.66 5.25
N ARG A 165 22.95 13.38 5.84
CA ARG A 165 22.21 12.13 5.67
C ARG A 165 21.04 12.32 4.69
N GLY A 166 20.48 11.23 4.19
CA GLY A 166 19.42 11.24 3.19
C GLY A 166 18.20 10.43 3.61
N VAL A 167 17.01 10.92 3.23
CA VAL A 167 15.74 10.19 3.30
C VAL A 167 15.13 10.17 1.91
N ARG A 168 14.83 8.97 1.39
CA ARG A 168 14.06 8.80 0.15
C ARG A 168 12.65 8.36 0.51
N LEU A 169 11.67 9.09 0.01
CA LEU A 169 10.26 8.76 0.17
C LEU A 169 9.77 8.13 -1.13
N PHE A 170 9.11 6.97 -1.02
CA PHE A 170 8.54 6.21 -2.13
C PHE A 170 7.04 6.00 -1.90
#